data_AF-A0A4Z0A281-F1
#
_entry.id   AF-A0A4Z0A281-F1
#
_cell.length_a   1.000
_cell.length_b   1.000
_cell.length_c   1.000
_cell.angle_alpha   90.00
_cell.angle_beta   90.00
_cell.angle_gamma   90.00
#
_symmetry.space_group_name_H-M   'P 1'
#
loop_
_entity.id
_entity.type
_entity.pdbx_description
1 polymer ?
#
loop_
_entity_poly.entity_id
_entity_poly.type
_entity_poly.pdbx_seq_one_letter_code
_entity_poly.pdbx_strand_id
1 'polypeptide(L)'
;MSTAFPLYYTTISQAVAAMSPSAEVAAILYSFLFSFVIIFNGVLQPFRQLGWWKWMYRVTPFSYLVSAMLSQIVGGQQVNCAPEEVNRLTPPSGDTCIQYLGAFIQRAGGFLLDESATGTCEYCQARTTDEWLSRSFNIIYSHHWWNFGLLWAYVIFNVAAIYAFTWIRIWTRK
;
A
#
# COMPACT_ATOMS: atom_id res chain seq x y z
N MET A 1 3.23 2.19 -15.60
CA MET A 1 2.12 1.82 -14.71
C MET A 1 0.73 1.92 -15.33
N SER A 2 0.43 2.98 -16.10
CA SER A 2 -0.93 3.30 -16.56
C SER A 2 -1.63 2.20 -17.36
N THR A 3 -0.89 1.30 -18.00
CA THR A 3 -1.42 0.17 -18.78
C THR A 3 -1.56 -1.13 -17.99
N ALA A 4 -0.79 -1.32 -16.91
CA ALA A 4 -0.76 -2.59 -16.18
C ALA A 4 -2.03 -2.81 -15.35
N PHE A 5 -2.56 -1.74 -14.73
CA PHE A 5 -3.82 -1.80 -13.99
C PHE A 5 -5.03 -2.20 -14.85
N PRO A 6 -5.32 -1.53 -15.99
CA PRO A 6 -6.46 -1.93 -16.82
C PRO A 6 -6.30 -3.35 -17.38
N LEU A 7 -5.09 -3.79 -17.71
CA LEU A 7 -4.83 -5.18 -18.13
C LEU A 7 -5.11 -6.19 -17.01
N TYR A 8 -4.68 -5.89 -15.79
CA TYR A 8 -5.02 -6.72 -14.64
C TYR A 8 -6.54 -6.79 -14.43
N TYR A 9 -7.22 -5.64 -14.43
CA TYR A 9 -8.66 -5.52 -14.19
C TYR A 9 -9.49 -6.29 -15.24
N THR A 10 -9.14 -6.19 -16.51
CA THR A 10 -9.84 -6.91 -17.58
C THR A 10 -9.57 -8.41 -17.54
N THR A 11 -8.33 -8.82 -17.26
CA THR A 11 -8.00 -10.26 -17.20
C THR A 11 -8.62 -10.96 -16.00
N ILE A 12 -8.67 -10.34 -14.83
CA ILE A 12 -9.34 -10.95 -13.67
C ILE A 12 -10.86 -11.04 -13.88
N SER A 13 -11.50 -10.02 -14.45
CA SER A 13 -12.94 -10.05 -14.72
C SER A 13 -13.28 -11.13 -15.76
N GLN A 14 -12.47 -11.28 -16.80
CA GLN A 14 -12.60 -12.36 -17.78
C GLN A 14 -12.36 -13.75 -17.17
N ALA A 15 -11.39 -13.91 -16.26
CA ALA A 15 -11.15 -15.19 -15.57
C ALA A 15 -12.34 -15.60 -14.71
N VAL A 16 -12.92 -14.66 -13.95
CA VAL A 16 -14.12 -14.90 -13.14
C VAL A 16 -15.33 -15.20 -14.03
N ALA A 17 -15.49 -14.50 -15.16
CA ALA A 17 -16.55 -14.77 -16.13
C ALA A 17 -16.42 -16.17 -16.74
N ALA A 18 -15.21 -16.61 -17.11
CA ALA A 18 -14.96 -17.93 -17.67
C ALA A 18 -15.29 -19.06 -16.68
N MET A 19 -15.05 -18.84 -15.39
CA MET A 19 -15.36 -19.79 -14.31
C MET A 19 -16.87 -19.87 -14.00
N SER A 20 -17.63 -18.82 -14.27
CA SER A 20 -19.01 -18.69 -13.77
C SER A 20 -20.05 -19.28 -14.73
N PRO A 21 -21.12 -19.92 -14.23
CA PRO A 21 -22.15 -20.53 -15.08
C PRO A 21 -23.00 -19.50 -15.83
N SER A 22 -23.29 -18.35 -15.20
CA SER A 22 -24.07 -17.23 -15.75
C SER A 22 -23.39 -15.88 -15.48
N ALA A 23 -23.85 -14.83 -16.16
CA ALA A 23 -23.30 -13.47 -16.04
C ALA A 23 -23.61 -12.84 -14.67
N GLU A 24 -24.77 -13.15 -14.08
CA GLU A 24 -25.20 -12.64 -12.78
C GLU A 24 -24.30 -13.20 -11.66
N VAL A 25 -24.02 -14.50 -11.69
CA VAL A 25 -23.12 -15.14 -10.72
C VAL A 25 -21.70 -14.59 -10.87
N ALA A 26 -21.24 -14.36 -12.11
CA ALA A 26 -19.93 -13.77 -12.37
C ALA A 26 -19.79 -12.38 -11.75
N ALA A 27 -20.82 -11.53 -11.89
CA ALA A 27 -20.80 -10.17 -11.34
C ALA A 27 -20.71 -10.17 -9.81
N ILE A 28 -21.47 -11.05 -9.14
CA ILE A 28 -21.45 -11.19 -7.68
C ILE A 28 -20.08 -11.69 -7.20
N LEU A 29 -19.56 -12.76 -7.83
CA LEU A 29 -18.25 -13.31 -7.48
C LEU A 29 -17.12 -12.30 -7.71
N TYR A 30 -17.17 -11.58 -8.83
CA TYR A 30 -16.20 -10.55 -9.15
C TYR A 30 -16.21 -9.45 -8.09
N SER A 31 -17.39 -8.92 -7.76
CA SER A 31 -17.56 -7.86 -6.76
C SER A 31 -17.05 -8.30 -5.39
N PHE A 32 -17.37 -9.54 -4.99
CA PHE A 32 -16.89 -10.13 -3.75
C PHE A 32 -15.36 -10.23 -3.74
N LEU A 33 -14.73 -10.87 -4.73
CA LEU A 33 -13.27 -11.01 -4.79
C LEU A 33 -12.56 -9.66 -4.86
N PHE A 34 -13.09 -8.73 -5.66
CA PHE A 34 -12.51 -7.40 -5.82
C PHE A 34 -12.60 -6.58 -4.52
N SER A 35 -13.65 -6.75 -3.71
CA SER A 35 -13.74 -6.10 -2.40
C SER A 35 -12.58 -6.50 -1.47
N PHE A 36 -12.16 -7.77 -1.46
CA PHE A 36 -10.99 -8.21 -0.70
C PHE A 36 -9.71 -7.56 -1.23
N VAL A 37 -9.54 -7.52 -2.55
CA VAL A 37 -8.38 -6.87 -3.17
C VAL A 37 -8.29 -5.39 -2.78
N ILE A 38 -9.42 -4.69 -2.66
CA ILE A 38 -9.45 -3.31 -2.20
C ILE A 38 -9.16 -3.25 -0.69
N ILE A 39 -9.86 -3.99 0.16
CA ILE A 39 -9.73 -3.84 1.62
C ILE A 39 -8.28 -4.11 2.09
N PHE A 40 -7.63 -5.10 1.49
CA PHE A 40 -6.31 -5.58 1.92
C PHE A 40 -5.13 -4.97 1.14
N ASN A 41 -5.32 -3.82 0.49
CA ASN A 41 -4.26 -3.17 -0.31
C ASN A 41 -3.14 -2.50 0.52
N GLY A 42 -3.29 -2.39 1.84
CA GLY A 42 -2.29 -1.78 2.73
C GLY A 42 -2.50 -0.29 3.05
N VAL A 43 -3.23 0.46 2.22
CA VAL A 43 -3.57 1.87 2.49
C VAL A 43 -4.85 1.97 3.32
N LEU A 44 -5.90 1.21 2.97
CA LEU A 44 -7.15 1.20 3.75
C LEU A 44 -6.96 0.53 5.11
N GLN A 45 -6.23 -0.57 5.15
CA GLN A 45 -5.87 -1.29 6.37
C GLN A 45 -4.33 -1.36 6.43
N PRO A 46 -3.68 -0.58 7.31
CA PRO A 46 -2.23 -0.60 7.44
C PRO A 46 -1.70 -1.99 7.80
N PHE A 47 -0.60 -2.41 7.17
CA PHE A 47 0.01 -3.75 7.36
C PHE A 47 0.27 -4.09 8.84
N ARG A 48 0.54 -3.09 9.68
CA ARG A 48 0.78 -3.25 11.13
C ARG A 48 -0.45 -3.72 11.90
N GLN A 49 -1.64 -3.37 11.44
CA GLN A 49 -2.92 -3.67 12.11
C GLN A 49 -3.55 -4.97 11.63
N LEU A 50 -3.14 -5.45 10.46
CA LEU A 50 -3.49 -6.76 9.94
C LEU A 50 -2.84 -7.82 10.84
N GLY A 51 -3.59 -8.47 11.72
CA GLY A 51 -3.07 -9.53 12.59
C GLY A 51 -2.80 -10.83 11.83
N TRP A 52 -3.73 -11.80 11.93
CA TRP A 52 -3.67 -13.04 11.14
C TRP A 52 -3.82 -12.80 9.63
N TRP A 53 -4.56 -11.75 9.23
CA TRP A 53 -4.87 -11.43 7.84
C TRP A 53 -3.69 -10.90 7.00
N LYS A 54 -2.46 -10.89 7.53
CA LYS A 54 -1.25 -10.49 6.78
C LYS A 54 -1.02 -11.30 5.51
N TRP A 55 -1.49 -12.55 5.48
CA TRP A 55 -1.38 -13.38 4.27
C TRP A 55 -2.21 -12.80 3.12
N MET A 56 -3.39 -12.25 3.42
CA MET A 56 -4.28 -11.65 2.42
C MET A 56 -3.62 -10.42 1.77
N TYR A 57 -2.93 -9.60 2.57
CA TYR A 57 -2.13 -8.47 2.06
C TYR A 57 -1.08 -8.93 1.03
N ARG A 58 -0.43 -10.09 1.25
CA ARG A 58 0.58 -10.64 0.33
C ARG A 58 -0.02 -11.26 -0.93
N VAL A 59 -1.23 -11.81 -0.85
CA VAL A 59 -1.93 -12.38 -2.01
C VAL A 59 -2.63 -11.29 -2.84
N THR A 60 -2.86 -10.12 -2.24
CA THR A 60 -3.56 -9.00 -2.86
C THR A 60 -2.68 -8.29 -3.90
N PRO A 61 -3.04 -8.31 -5.20
CA PRO A 61 -2.23 -7.66 -6.24
C PRO A 61 -2.21 -6.14 -6.12
N PHE A 62 -3.25 -5.54 -5.51
CA PHE A 62 -3.30 -4.10 -5.27
C PHE A 62 -2.23 -3.62 -4.28
N SER A 63 -1.77 -4.46 -3.34
CA SER A 63 -0.66 -4.13 -2.44
C SER A 63 0.60 -3.81 -3.23
N TYR A 64 0.88 -4.59 -4.29
CA TYR A 64 2.03 -4.38 -5.16
C TYR A 64 1.83 -3.20 -6.12
N LEU A 65 0.62 -3.03 -6.66
CA LEU A 65 0.28 -1.88 -7.50
C LEU A 65 0.49 -0.57 -6.75
N VAL A 66 -0.12 -0.45 -5.55
CA VAL A 66 -0.04 0.73 -4.71
C VAL A 66 1.39 0.97 -4.24
N SER A 67 2.09 -0.09 -3.81
CA SER A 67 3.49 0.01 -3.41
C SER A 67 4.36 0.56 -4.54
N ALA A 68 4.26 0.01 -5.75
CA ALA A 68 5.05 0.46 -6.89
C ALA A 68 4.68 1.89 -7.31
N MET A 69 3.40 2.27 -7.27
CA MET A 69 2.92 3.61 -7.64
C MET A 69 3.40 4.66 -6.64
N LEU A 70 3.13 4.45 -5.35
CA LEU A 70 3.47 5.43 -4.32
C LEU A 70 4.98 5.61 -4.18
N SER A 71 5.76 4.52 -4.26
CA SER A 71 7.22 4.61 -4.26
C SER A 71 7.74 5.43 -5.44
N GLN A 72 7.12 5.32 -6.61
CA GLN A 72 7.59 6.02 -7.80
C GLN A 72 7.21 7.51 -7.80
N ILE A 73 6.05 7.85 -7.24
CA ILE A 73 5.52 9.22 -7.23
C ILE A 73 6.21 10.08 -6.15
N VAL A 74 6.39 9.53 -4.95
CA VAL A 74 6.81 10.33 -3.78
C VAL A 74 8.16 9.88 -3.18
N GLY A 75 8.70 8.75 -3.64
CA GLY A 75 9.94 8.19 -3.08
C GLY A 75 11.18 9.05 -3.30
N GLY A 76 12.14 8.94 -2.38
CA GLY A 76 13.44 9.61 -2.45
C GLY A 76 13.42 11.13 -2.22
N GLN A 77 12.29 11.71 -1.80
CA GLN A 77 12.18 13.15 -1.52
C GLN A 77 12.38 13.46 -0.03
N GLN A 78 12.89 14.66 0.25
CA GLN A 78 12.91 15.22 1.62
C GLN A 78 11.54 15.79 1.95
N VAL A 79 11.06 15.52 3.17
CA VAL A 79 9.76 15.99 3.64
C VAL A 79 9.96 17.31 4.38
N ASN A 80 9.29 18.36 3.90
CA ASN A 80 9.17 19.63 4.59
C ASN A 80 7.73 19.74 5.10
N CYS A 81 7.52 19.56 6.40
CA CYS A 81 6.19 19.65 7.00
C CYS A 81 5.59 21.04 6.81
N ALA A 82 4.34 21.11 6.36
CA ALA A 82 3.56 22.34 6.37
C ALA A 82 3.20 22.75 7.82
N PRO A 83 2.83 24.02 8.09
CA PRO A 83 2.42 24.49 9.41
C PRO A 83 1.24 23.71 10.04
N GLU A 84 0.46 23.00 9.22
CA GLU A 84 -0.65 22.15 9.66
C GLU A 84 -0.23 20.71 9.98
N GLU A 85 0.92 20.26 9.46
CA GLU A 85 1.46 18.91 9.65
C GLU A 85 2.42 18.82 10.84
N VAL A 86 2.87 19.97 11.34
CA VAL A 86 3.73 20.06 12.52
C VAL A 86 2.94 19.76 13.79
N ASN A 87 3.48 18.86 14.60
CA ASN A 87 2.92 18.56 15.90
C ASN A 87 3.49 19.56 16.90
N ARG A 88 2.62 20.42 17.41
CA ARG A 88 2.97 21.43 18.41
C ARG A 88 2.78 20.85 19.81
N LEU A 89 3.84 20.86 20.59
CA LEU A 89 3.82 20.37 21.97
C LEU A 89 4.68 21.26 22.86
N THR A 90 4.26 21.42 24.10
CA THR A 90 4.97 22.22 25.11
C THR A 90 5.69 21.26 26.06
N PRO A 91 7.03 21.32 26.17
CA PRO A 91 7.77 20.49 27.09
C PRO A 91 7.48 20.92 28.54
N PRO A 92 7.66 20.03 29.53
CA PRO A 92 7.58 20.39 30.94
C PRO A 92 8.57 21.51 31.29
N SER A 93 8.21 22.33 32.28
CA SER A 93 8.87 23.60 32.62
C SER A 93 10.40 23.49 32.71
N GLY A 94 11.09 24.14 31.76
CA GLY A 94 12.55 24.36 31.79
C GLY A 94 13.37 23.51 30.82
N ASP A 95 12.79 22.49 30.20
CA ASP A 95 13.48 21.65 29.22
C ASP A 95 13.43 22.26 27.81
N THR A 96 14.51 22.10 27.06
CA THR A 96 14.54 22.38 25.61
C THR A 96 13.80 21.29 24.83
N CYS A 97 13.28 21.63 23.65
CA CYS A 97 12.60 20.67 22.77
C CYS A 97 13.45 19.44 22.49
N ILE A 98 14.76 19.61 22.27
CA ILE A 98 15.67 18.48 22.04
C ILE A 98 15.92 17.64 23.29
N GLN A 99 15.92 18.23 24.49
CA GLN A 99 16.06 17.47 25.74
C GLN A 99 14.84 16.59 26.00
N TYR A 100 13.64 17.11 25.73
CA TYR A 100 12.40 16.37 25.94
C TYR A 100 12.13 15.32 24.83
N LEU A 101 12.27 15.72 23.55
CA LEU A 101 11.95 14.85 22.42
C LEU A 101 13.14 14.07 21.86
N GLY A 102 14.38 14.37 22.22
CA GLY A 102 15.56 13.75 21.60
C GLY A 102 15.56 12.23 21.68
N ALA A 103 15.23 11.67 22.85
CA ALA A 103 15.11 10.21 23.02
C ALA A 103 13.92 9.62 22.23
N PHE A 104 12.86 10.40 22.02
CA PHE A 104 11.73 10.01 21.19
C PHE A 104 12.12 10.03 19.70
N ILE A 105 12.76 11.09 19.21
CA ILE A 105 13.20 11.25 17.82
C ILE A 105 14.19 10.14 17.44
N GLN A 106 15.10 9.76 18.33
CA GLN A 106 16.01 8.63 18.09
C GLN A 106 15.29 7.30 17.85
N ARG A 107 14.11 7.08 18.45
CA ARG A 107 13.33 5.84 18.32
C ARG A 107 12.26 5.92 17.23
N ALA A 108 11.56 7.05 17.18
CA ALA A 108 10.39 7.28 16.35
C ALA A 108 10.72 7.99 15.03
N GLY A 109 11.94 8.50 14.85
CA GLY A 109 12.38 9.27 13.69
C GLY A 109 11.87 10.72 13.69
N GLY A 110 11.94 11.36 12.53
CA GLY A 110 11.50 12.75 12.36
C GLY A 110 12.56 13.79 12.70
N PHE A 111 12.15 15.05 12.78
CA PHE A 111 13.03 16.17 13.12
C PHE A 111 12.26 17.33 13.75
N LEU A 112 12.98 18.20 14.46
CA LEU A 112 12.45 19.45 15.01
C LEU A 112 12.78 20.59 14.06
N LEU A 113 11.85 21.52 13.90
CA LEU A 113 12.10 22.77 13.17
C LEU A 113 13.00 23.71 13.97
N ASP A 114 12.82 23.74 15.29
CA ASP A 114 13.67 24.45 16.24
C ASP A 114 14.01 23.53 17.43
N GLU A 115 15.29 23.16 17.52
CA GLU A 115 15.81 22.28 18.58
C GLU A 115 15.99 23.02 19.93
N SER A 116 16.13 24.36 19.87
CA SER A 116 16.50 25.22 21.00
C SER A 116 15.32 25.88 21.71
N ALA A 117 14.12 25.77 21.14
CA ALA A 117 12.91 26.31 21.73
C ALA A 117 12.63 25.68 23.11
N THR A 118 12.24 26.51 24.08
CA THR A 118 11.85 26.13 25.45
C THR A 118 10.34 26.27 25.71
N GLY A 119 9.58 26.60 24.66
CA GLY A 119 8.14 26.82 24.69
C GLY A 119 7.39 25.89 23.75
N THR A 120 7.07 26.35 22.55
CA THR A 120 6.36 25.52 21.56
C THR A 120 7.36 24.75 20.71
N CYS A 121 7.41 23.43 20.87
CA CYS A 121 8.19 22.54 20.02
C CYS A 121 7.37 22.19 18.79
N GLU A 122 7.95 22.37 17.60
CA GLU A 122 7.35 21.97 16.33
C GLU A 122 8.05 20.72 15.80
N TYR A 123 7.36 19.58 15.90
CA TYR A 123 7.88 18.26 15.54
C TYR A 123 7.28 17.76 14.22
N CYS A 124 8.15 17.42 13.27
CA CYS A 124 7.80 16.80 12.00
C CYS A 124 8.10 15.29 12.06
N GLN A 125 7.10 14.46 11.75
CA GLN A 125 7.14 13.01 12.00
C GLN A 125 8.06 12.21 11.07
N ALA A 126 8.42 12.78 9.92
CA ALA A 126 9.24 12.11 8.92
C ALA A 126 10.22 13.10 8.29
N ARG A 127 11.48 12.69 8.14
CA ARG A 127 12.51 13.49 7.47
C ARG A 127 12.54 13.23 5.96
N THR A 128 12.22 12.00 5.56
CA THR A 128 12.19 11.55 4.17
C THR A 128 10.89 10.84 3.87
N THR A 129 10.45 10.91 2.61
CA THR A 129 9.22 10.21 2.23
C THR A 129 9.39 8.70 2.34
N ASP A 130 10.59 8.17 2.13
CA ASP A 130 10.85 6.74 2.23
C ASP A 130 10.68 6.23 3.67
N GLU A 131 11.10 7.02 4.67
CA GLU A 131 10.86 6.74 6.08
C GLU A 131 9.36 6.74 6.40
N TRP A 132 8.62 7.71 5.86
CA TRP A 132 7.17 7.79 6.03
C TRP A 132 6.43 6.62 5.36
N LEU A 133 6.76 6.30 4.10
CA LEU A 133 6.17 5.21 3.32
C LEU A 133 6.43 3.84 3.96
N SER A 134 7.65 3.62 4.45
CA SER A 134 8.02 2.35 5.09
C SER A 134 7.33 2.17 6.44
N ARG A 135 7.28 3.21 7.29
CA ARG A 135 6.61 3.11 8.60
C ARG A 135 5.09 3.02 8.51
N SER A 136 4.47 3.80 7.64
CA SER A 136 3.01 3.91 7.56
C SER A 136 2.39 2.76 6.76
N PHE A 137 3.00 2.40 5.63
CA PHE A 137 2.40 1.51 4.63
C PHE A 137 3.23 0.27 4.32
N ASN A 138 4.39 0.07 4.96
CA ASN A 138 5.33 -1.02 4.66
C ASN A 138 5.79 -1.02 3.18
N ILE A 139 5.92 0.17 2.59
CA ILE A 139 6.35 0.36 1.20
C ILE A 139 7.82 0.75 1.18
N ILE A 140 8.63 -0.02 0.46
CA ILE A 140 10.07 0.20 0.32
C ILE A 140 10.37 0.62 -1.11
N TYR A 141 11.05 1.77 -1.26
CA TYR A 141 11.38 2.30 -2.58
C TYR A 141 12.13 1.30 -3.45
N SER A 142 13.14 0.58 -2.94
CA SER A 142 13.94 -0.37 -3.71
C SER A 142 13.15 -1.50 -4.39
N HIS A 143 11.95 -1.83 -3.90
CA HIS A 143 11.12 -2.92 -4.44
C HIS A 143 10.14 -2.46 -5.53
N HIS A 144 10.15 -1.20 -5.96
CA HIS A 144 9.20 -0.67 -6.94
C HIS A 144 9.13 -1.48 -8.25
N TRP A 145 10.28 -1.83 -8.85
CA TRP A 145 10.34 -2.64 -10.08
C TRP A 145 9.92 -4.09 -9.85
N TRP A 146 10.26 -4.67 -8.69
CA TRP A 146 9.86 -6.03 -8.33
C TRP A 146 8.35 -6.13 -8.18
N ASN A 147 7.75 -5.18 -7.45
CA ASN A 147 6.31 -5.09 -7.24
C ASN A 147 5.56 -4.84 -8.56
N PHE A 148 6.15 -4.08 -9.47
CA PHE A 148 5.62 -3.93 -10.84
C PHE A 148 5.68 -5.26 -11.62
N GLY A 149 6.77 -6.02 -11.51
CA GLY A 149 6.90 -7.34 -12.13
C GLY A 149 5.87 -8.35 -11.59
N LEU A 150 5.61 -8.34 -10.27
CA LEU A 150 4.58 -9.19 -9.65
C LEU A 150 3.19 -8.92 -10.24
N LEU A 151 2.84 -7.66 -10.52
CA LEU A 151 1.55 -7.34 -11.14
C LEU A 151 1.40 -8.03 -12.51
N TRP A 152 2.47 -8.07 -13.31
CA TRP A 152 2.46 -8.80 -14.58
C TRP A 152 2.34 -10.31 -14.41
N ALA A 153 2.94 -10.88 -13.35
CA ALA A 153 2.74 -12.29 -13.03
C ALA A 153 1.26 -12.60 -12.75
N TYR A 154 0.52 -11.72 -12.06
CA TYR A 154 -0.93 -11.85 -11.89
C TYR A 154 -1.70 -11.77 -13.21
N VAL A 155 -1.31 -10.86 -14.13
CA VAL A 155 -1.92 -10.77 -15.47
C VAL A 155 -1.74 -12.10 -16.22
N ILE A 156 -0.52 -12.64 -16.25
CA ILE A 156 -0.23 -13.92 -16.92
C ILE A 156 -1.02 -15.06 -16.28
N PHE A 157 -1.06 -15.11 -14.94
CA PHE A 157 -1.85 -16.09 -14.21
C PHE A 157 -3.35 -16.01 -14.56
N ASN A 158 -3.92 -14.80 -14.60
CA ASN A 158 -5.33 -14.60 -14.98
C ASN A 158 -5.58 -15.05 -16.41
N VAL A 159 -4.68 -14.74 -17.35
CA VAL A 159 -4.78 -15.20 -18.75
C VAL A 159 -4.75 -16.72 -18.83
N ALA A 160 -3.83 -17.37 -18.12
CA ALA A 160 -3.78 -18.84 -18.06
C ALA A 160 -5.07 -19.42 -17.45
N ALA A 161 -5.61 -18.79 -16.41
CA ALA A 161 -6.86 -19.18 -15.78
C ALA A 161 -8.07 -19.07 -16.74
N ILE A 162 -8.13 -18.03 -17.57
CA ILE A 162 -9.17 -17.89 -18.61
C ILE A 162 -9.17 -19.11 -19.53
N TYR A 163 -8.00 -19.49 -20.07
CA TYR A 163 -7.89 -20.65 -20.95
C TYR A 163 -8.22 -21.96 -20.22
N ALA A 164 -7.73 -22.14 -18.99
CA ALA A 164 -8.00 -23.33 -18.19
C ALA A 164 -9.50 -23.49 -17.89
N PHE A 165 -10.18 -22.45 -17.40
CA PHE A 165 -11.60 -22.51 -17.08
C PHE A 165 -12.47 -22.69 -18.32
N THR A 166 -12.12 -22.03 -19.43
CA THR A 166 -12.83 -22.21 -20.71
C THR A 166 -12.68 -23.64 -21.21
N TRP A 167 -11.48 -24.22 -21.13
CA TRP A 167 -11.23 -25.60 -21.53
C TRP A 167 -12.01 -26.60 -20.67
N ILE A 168 -12.00 -26.44 -19.34
CA ILE A 168 -12.78 -27.27 -18.41
C ILE A 168 -14.28 -27.20 -18.75
N ARG A 169 -14.82 -26.00 -19.03
CA ARG A 169 -16.23 -25.82 -19.39
C ARG A 169 -16.60 -26.48 -20.71
N ILE A 170 -15.70 -26.48 -21.69
CA ILE A 170 -15.92 -27.16 -22.97
C ILE A 170 -15.91 -28.68 -22.76
N TRP A 171 -14.98 -29.18 -21.95
CA TRP A 171 -14.83 -30.61 -21.68
C TRP A 171 -16.02 -31.18 -20.91
N THR A 172 -16.55 -30.47 -19.90
CA THR A 172 -17.72 -30.91 -19.13
C THR A 172 -19.06 -30.87 -19.88
N ARG A 173 -19.09 -30.24 -21.07
CA ARG A 173 -20.28 -30.20 -21.95
C ARG A 173 -20.29 -31.31 -23.01
N LYS A 174 -19.20 -32.06 -23.17
CA LYS A 174 -19.15 -33.28 -23.99
C LYS A 174 -19.52 -34.49 -23.15
#